data_AF-A0AAW1MXS4-F1
#
_entry.id   AF-A0AAW1MXS4-F1
#
_cell.length_a   1.000
_cell.length_b   1.000
_cell.length_c   1.000
_cell.angle_alpha   90.00
_cell.angle_beta   90.00
_cell.angle_gamma   90.00
#
_symmetry.space_group_name_H-M   'P 1'
#
loop_
_entity.id
_entity.type
_entity.pdbx_description
1 polymer ?
#
loop_
_entity_poly.entity_id
_entity_poly.type
_entity_poly.pdbx_seq_one_letter_code
_entity_poly.pdbx_strand_id
1 'polypeptide(L)' 'MDAHLAYRIGVATALVVRASGAHYAFAPCVGVCRDSRWGRYFISFGSVGKRKVIDSSPVIRSLVLGHIGDAY' A
#
# COMPACT_ATOMS: atom_id res chain seq x y z
N MET A 1 9.18 -9.76 -1.99
CA MET A 1 7.94 -9.40 -2.69
C MET A 1 8.28 -9.07 -4.13
N ASP A 2 7.40 -9.33 -5.10
CA ASP A 2 7.54 -8.79 -6.45
C ASP A 2 7.15 -7.30 -6.45
N ALA A 3 8.13 -6.42 -6.67
CA ALA A 3 7.93 -4.98 -6.65
C ALA A 3 7.09 -4.46 -7.81
N HIS A 4 7.16 -5.10 -8.99
CA HIS A 4 6.40 -4.69 -10.16
C HIS A 4 4.92 -5.02 -9.98
N LEU A 5 4.61 -6.20 -9.44
CA LEU A 5 3.25 -6.57 -9.10
C LEU A 5 2.65 -5.60 -8.07
N ALA A 6 3.38 -5.32 -6.98
CA ALA A 6 2.90 -4.41 -5.93
C ALA A 6 2.67 -2.98 -6.44
N TYR A 7 3.53 -2.49 -7.35
CA TYR A 7 3.33 -1.21 -8.02
C TYR A 7 2.04 -1.20 -8.84
N ARG A 8 1.78 -2.24 -9.64
CA ARG A 8 0.56 -2.35 -10.45
C ARG A 8 -0.70 -2.41 -9.59
N ILE A 9 -0.64 -3.11 -8.45
CA ILE A 9 -1.74 -3.15 -7.48
C ILE A 9 -2.02 -1.75 -6.94
N GLY A 10 -1.00 -1.00 -6.52
CA GLY A 10 -1.22 0.34 -5.99
C GLY A 10 -1.68 1.36 -7.05
N VAL A 11 -1.31 1.19 -8.33
CA VAL A 11 -1.91 1.99 -9.43
C VAL A 11 -3.41 1.69 -9.55
N ALA A 12 -3.81 0.42 -9.55
CA ALA A 12 -5.22 0.05 -9.62
C ALA A 12 -6.01 0.59 -8.41
N THR A 13 -5.44 0.51 -7.20
CA THR A 13 -6.02 1.11 -5.99
C THR A 13 -6.16 2.62 -6.13
N ALA A 14 -5.16 3.31 -6.68
CA ALA A 14 -5.21 4.77 -6.87
C ALA A 14 -6.37 5.18 -7.78
N LEU A 15 -6.58 4.45 -8.88
CA LEU A 15 -7.70 4.68 -9.80
C LEU A 15 -9.05 4.49 -9.11
N VAL A 16 -9.22 3.44 -8.31
CA VAL A 16 -10.47 3.16 -7.58
C VAL A 16 -10.74 4.22 -6.51
N VAL A 17 -9.72 4.64 -5.75
CA VAL A 17 -9.83 5.69 -4.73
C VAL A 17 -10.21 7.03 -5.37
N ARG A 18 -9.61 7.37 -6.51
CA ARG A 18 -9.99 8.57 -7.26
C ARG A 18 -11.42 8.48 -7.79
N ALA A 19 -11.81 7.33 -8.34
CA ALA A 19 -13.16 7.11 -8.86
C ALA A 19 -14.24 7.17 -7.77
N SER A 20 -13.90 6.87 -6.50
CA SER A 20 -14.82 7.05 -5.36
C SER A 20 -14.90 8.50 -4.86
N GLY A 21 -14.17 9.43 -5.47
CA GLY A 21 -14.12 10.85 -5.06
C GLY A 21 -13.17 11.13 -3.90
N ALA A 22 -12.37 10.16 -3.48
CA ALA A 22 -11.37 10.36 -2.43
C ALA A 22 -10.02 10.79 -3.02
N HIS A 23 -9.35 11.70 -2.32
CA HIS A 23 -8.02 12.21 -2.69
C HIS A 23 -6.90 11.69 -1.79
N TYR A 24 -7.21 10.70 -0.95
CA TYR A 24 -6.27 10.07 -0.04
C TYR A 24 -6.61 8.59 0.14
N ALA A 25 -5.59 7.77 0.37
CA ALA A 25 -5.74 6.38 0.75
C ALA A 25 -5.06 6.14 2.11
N PHE A 26 -5.77 5.51 3.05
CA PHE A 26 -5.20 5.06 4.32
C PHE A 26 -4.43 3.74 4.14
N ALA A 27 -3.43 3.78 3.26
CA ALA A 27 -2.64 2.64 2.83
C ALA A 27 -1.20 3.07 2.53
N PRO A 28 -0.25 2.11 2.53
CA PRO A 28 -0.41 0.72 2.96
C PRO A 28 -0.26 0.56 4.49
N CYS A 29 -0.71 -0.57 5.06
CA CYS A 29 -0.47 -0.87 6.47
C CYS A 29 0.94 -1.49 6.66
N VAL A 30 1.80 -0.82 7.43
CA VAL A 30 3.21 -1.23 7.64
C VAL A 30 3.47 -1.87 9.01
N GLY A 31 2.46 -2.50 9.60
CA GLY A 31 2.56 -3.25 10.86
C GLY A 31 3.58 -4.39 10.81
N VAL A 32 4.15 -4.80 11.96
CA VAL A 32 4.97 -6.02 12.03
C VAL A 32 4.04 -7.23 12.20
N CYS A 33 4.14 -8.21 11.31
CA CYS A 33 3.45 -9.50 11.46
C CYS A 33 4.13 -10.35 12.54
N ARG A 34 3.87 -10.07 13.82
CA ARG A 34 4.50 -10.80 14.95
C ARG A 34 3.68 -11.99 15.43
N ASP A 35 2.36 -11.89 15.40
CA ASP A 35 1.44 -12.93 15.87
C ASP A 35 0.24 -13.01 14.91
N SER A 36 -0.05 -14.20 14.41
CA SER A 36 -1.14 -14.43 13.45
C SER A 36 -2.54 -14.21 14.04
N ARG A 37 -2.66 -14.22 15.37
CA ARG A 37 -3.92 -13.96 16.08
C ARG A 37 -4.27 -12.46 16.10
N TRP A 38 -3.34 -11.58 15.75
CA TRP A 38 -3.60 -10.15 15.68
C TRP A 38 -4.45 -9.82 14.45
N GLY A 39 -5.56 -9.10 14.64
CA GLY A 39 -6.53 -8.82 13.57
C GLY A 39 -6.03 -8.04 12.36
N ARG A 40 -4.80 -7.51 12.39
CA ARG A 40 -4.15 -6.81 11.26
C ARG A 40 -2.96 -7.58 10.67
N TYR A 41 -2.77 -8.84 11.05
CA TYR A 41 -1.68 -9.67 10.55
C TYR A 41 -1.69 -9.80 9.02
N PHE A 42 -2.87 -9.98 8.43
CA PHE A 42 -3.04 -10.22 6.99
C PHE A 42 -2.89 -8.98 6.11
N ILE A 43 -2.95 -7.77 6.69
CA ILE A 43 -2.77 -6.51 5.94
C ILE A 43 -1.34 -5.97 6.01
N SER A 44 -0.42 -6.71 6.63
CA SER A 44 0.97 -6.31 6.86
C SER A 44 1.95 -7.10 5.99
N PHE A 45 3.12 -6.54 5.68
CA PHE A 45 4.06 -7.07 4.67
C PHE A 45 5.02 -8.16 5.19
N GLY A 46 5.07 -8.39 6.52
CA GLY A 46 5.92 -9.42 7.10
C GLY A 46 6.41 -9.12 8.52
N SER A 47 7.22 -10.02 9.05
CA SER A 47 7.73 -9.96 10.44
C SER A 47 9.04 -9.17 10.58
N VAL A 48 9.77 -8.92 9.48
CA VAL A 48 11.07 -8.26 9.50
C VAL A 48 10.93 -6.75 9.34
N GLY A 49 11.19 -6.01 10.43
CA GLY A 49 11.06 -4.55 10.52
C GLY A 49 11.56 -3.77 9.30
N LYS A 50 12.87 -3.83 9.02
CA LYS A 50 13.51 -3.08 7.92
C LYS A 50 12.98 -3.45 6.53
N ARG A 51 12.64 -4.72 6.32
CA ARG A 51 12.19 -5.22 5.01
C ARG A 51 10.81 -4.68 4.63
N LYS A 52 9.94 -4.37 5.60
CA LYS A 52 8.62 -3.79 5.34
C LYS A 52 8.66 -2.41 4.68
N VAL A 53 9.66 -1.59 5.00
CA VAL A 53 9.80 -0.27 4.37
C VAL A 53 10.09 -0.44 2.87
N ILE A 54 10.97 -1.39 2.55
CA ILE A 54 11.33 -1.73 1.17
C ILE A 54 10.13 -2.34 0.44
N ASP A 55 9.43 -3.30 1.08
CA ASP A 55 8.30 -3.99 0.47
C ASP A 55 7.07 -3.08 0.30
N SER A 56 6.87 -2.06 1.15
CA SER A 56 5.74 -1.13 1.01
C SER A 56 6.01 0.03 0.03
N SER A 57 7.28 0.31 -0.28
CA SER A 57 7.69 1.44 -1.13
C SER A 57 7.03 1.44 -2.52
N PRO A 58 6.95 0.33 -3.28
CA PRO A 58 6.30 0.31 -4.59
C PRO A 58 4.83 0.72 -4.53
N VAL A 59 4.11 0.30 -3.47
CA VAL A 59 2.70 0.65 -3.26
C VAL A 59 2.56 2.14 -2.99
N ILE A 60 3.36 2.69 -2.06
CA ILE A 60 3.36 4.13 -1.76
C ILE A 60 3.63 4.94 -3.03
N ARG A 61 4.68 4.57 -3.78
CA ARG A 61 5.05 5.25 -5.02
C ARG A 61 3.91 5.22 -6.03
N SER A 62 3.23 4.09 -6.19
CA SER A 62 2.11 3.97 -7.12
C SER A 62 0.83 4.68 -6.67
N LEU A 63 0.58 4.84 -5.37
CA LEU A 63 -0.57 5.61 -4.89
C LEU A 63 -0.37 7.11 -5.16
N VAL A 64 0.85 7.61 -4.95
CA VAL A 64 1.21 9.00 -5.22
C VAL A 64 1.25 9.27 -6.73
N LEU A 65 1.96 8.45 -7.50
CA LEU A 65 2.08 8.62 -8.97
C LEU A 65 0.83 8.19 -9.74
N GLY A 66 -0.05 7.40 -9.12
CA GLY A 66 -1.32 6.97 -9.69
C GLY A 66 -2.42 8.05 -9.62
N HIS A 67 -2.05 9.30 -9.31
CA HIS A 67 -2.92 10.47 -9.40
C HIS A 67 -4.08 10.52 -8.38
N ILE A 68 -3.94 9.89 -7.20
CA ILE A 68 -4.90 10.11 -6.10
C ILE A 68 -5.04 11.61 -5.76
N GLY A 69 -3.96 12.38 -5.91
CA GLY A 69 -3.89 13.81 -5.56
C GLY A 69 -4.18 14.81 -6.68
N ASP A 70 -4.26 14.40 -7.95
CA ASP A 70 -4.27 15.32 -9.11
C ASP A 70 -5.69 15.84 -9.44
N ALA A 71 -6.46 16.17 -8.42
CA ALA A 71 -7.82 16.67 -8.57
C ALA A 71 -7.91 18.21 -8.61
N TYR A 72 -6.79 18.90 -8.82
CA TYR A 72 -6.69 20.35 -9.02
C TYR A 72 -5.52 20.67 -9.94
#